data_AF-A0A1T5FG33-F1
#
_entry.id   AF-A0A1T5FG33-F1
#
_cell.length_a   1.000
_cell.length_b   1.000
_cell.length_c   1.000
_cell.angle_alpha   90.00
_cell.angle_beta   90.00
_cell.angle_gamma   90.00
#
_symmetry.space_group_name_H-M   'P 1'
#
loop_
_entity.id
_entity.type
_entity.pdbx_description
1 polymer ?
#
loop_
_entity_poly.entity_id
_entity_poly.type
_entity_poly.pdbx_seq_one_letter_code
_entity_poly.pdbx_strand_id
1 'polypeptide(L)'
;MKTLFFGSNIFIYGMGKMGVRTYLLLKENNVRVKSFIDSSDIKQKMSFDEIGCISFGKYIEQYNKEDIVIVAINDNSVYEKLRDVLSCEVIYFRNIEKQISRTYKRIKGFDELLKLRERFGGMIF
;
A
#
# COMPACT_ATOMS: atom_id res chain seq x y z
N MET A 1 -6.14 3.45 9.24
CA MET A 1 -5.19 3.53 8.11
C MET A 1 -4.60 4.92 7.96
N LYS A 2 -5.39 6.00 7.85
CA LYS A 2 -4.84 7.38 7.80
C LYS A 2 -3.83 7.72 8.91
N THR A 3 -4.05 7.23 10.14
CA THR A 3 -3.14 7.44 11.28
C THR A 3 -1.79 6.72 11.17
N LEU A 4 -1.68 5.66 10.35
CA LEU A 4 -0.44 4.88 10.20
C LEU A 4 0.54 5.52 9.20
N PHE A 5 0.07 6.46 8.39
CA PHE A 5 0.76 6.99 7.22
C PHE A 5 0.93 8.51 7.25
N PHE A 6 0.57 9.16 8.37
CA PHE A 6 0.55 10.62 8.46
C PHE A 6 1.97 11.17 8.64
N GLY A 7 2.47 11.90 7.65
CA GLY A 7 3.81 12.52 7.67
C GLY A 7 4.95 11.65 7.13
N SER A 8 4.74 10.35 6.94
CA SER A 8 5.76 9.44 6.39
C SER A 8 5.84 9.49 4.86
N ASN A 9 7.05 9.33 4.31
CA ASN A 9 7.21 9.07 2.88
C ASN A 9 6.93 7.60 2.59
N ILE A 10 6.01 7.33 1.66
CA ILE A 10 5.64 5.95 1.31
C ILE A 10 6.24 5.58 -0.02
N PHE A 11 6.94 4.47 -0.05
CA PHE A 11 7.53 3.88 -1.25
C PHE A 11 6.94 2.51 -1.51
N ILE A 12 6.84 2.12 -2.78
CA ILE A 12 6.43 0.77 -3.16
C ILE A 12 7.59 0.08 -3.88
N TYR A 13 8.08 -1.01 -3.30
CA TYR A 13 9.11 -1.85 -3.90
C TYR A 13 8.49 -2.85 -4.87
N GLY A 14 8.75 -2.66 -6.16
CA GLY A 14 8.28 -3.44 -7.30
C GLY A 14 7.21 -2.72 -8.10
N MET A 15 7.58 -2.10 -9.23
CA MET A 15 6.62 -1.49 -10.17
C MET A 15 6.13 -2.52 -11.19
N GLY A 16 5.48 -3.57 -10.68
CA GLY A 16 4.78 -4.58 -11.48
C GLY A 16 3.27 -4.52 -11.26
N LYS A 17 2.57 -5.55 -11.72
CA LYS A 17 1.11 -5.68 -11.53
C LYS A 17 0.70 -5.52 -10.05
N MET A 18 1.46 -6.11 -9.13
CA MET A 18 1.17 -6.02 -7.69
C MET A 18 1.44 -4.62 -7.15
N GLY A 19 2.58 -4.01 -7.44
CA GLY A 19 2.87 -2.64 -6.99
C GLY A 19 1.88 -1.60 -7.50
N VAL A 20 1.49 -1.67 -8.78
CA VAL A 20 0.47 -0.77 -9.34
C VAL A 20 -0.87 -0.97 -8.64
N ARG A 21 -1.27 -2.23 -8.39
CA ARG A 21 -2.50 -2.51 -7.63
C ARG A 21 -2.44 -1.96 -6.21
N THR A 22 -1.31 -2.12 -5.52
CA THR A 22 -1.09 -1.58 -4.17
C THR A 22 -1.12 -0.06 -4.18
N TYR A 23 -0.54 0.59 -5.19
CA TYR A 23 -0.62 2.04 -5.37
C TYR A 23 -2.06 2.54 -5.48
N LEU A 24 -2.85 1.96 -6.40
CA LEU A 24 -4.24 2.37 -6.60
C LEU A 24 -5.04 2.22 -5.30
N LEU A 25 -4.83 1.11 -4.59
CA LEU A 25 -5.45 0.84 -3.31
C LEU A 25 -5.10 1.88 -2.23
N LEU A 26 -3.84 2.32 -2.16
CA LEU A 26 -3.41 3.39 -1.25
C LEU A 26 -4.01 4.74 -1.66
N LYS A 27 -4.00 5.05 -2.96
CA LYS A 27 -4.57 6.28 -3.52
C LYS A 27 -6.06 6.42 -3.21
N GLU A 28 -6.84 5.35 -3.41
CA GLU A 28 -8.27 5.29 -3.06
C GLU A 28 -8.52 5.57 -1.56
N ASN A 29 -7.55 5.28 -0.71
CA ASN A 29 -7.60 5.54 0.73
C ASN A 29 -6.95 6.87 1.13
N ASN A 30 -6.68 7.76 0.16
CA ASN A 30 -6.03 9.07 0.35
C ASN A 30 -4.63 8.96 0.98
N VAL A 31 -3.90 7.88 0.67
CA VAL A 31 -2.53 7.68 1.10
C VAL A 31 -1.61 8.04 -0.07
N ARG A 32 -0.73 9.03 0.12
CA ARG A 32 0.17 9.52 -0.92
C ARG A 32 1.42 8.65 -1.01
N VAL A 33 1.68 8.10 -2.18
CA VAL A 33 2.92 7.39 -2.50
C VAL A 33 3.91 8.37 -3.12
N LYS A 34 5.16 8.35 -2.65
CA LYS A 34 6.24 9.23 -3.10
C LYS A 34 6.88 8.73 -4.40
N SER A 35 7.20 7.44 -4.46
CA SER A 35 7.84 6.81 -5.62
C SER A 35 7.70 5.30 -5.58
N PHE A 36 7.77 4.66 -6.74
CA PHE A 36 8.11 3.25 -6.84
C PHE A 36 9.64 3.04 -6.73
N ILE A 37 10.04 1.83 -6.34
CA ILE A 37 11.42 1.34 -6.34
C ILE A 37 11.43 0.05 -7.16
N ASP A 38 12.28 -0.10 -8.18
CA ASP A 38 12.36 -1.34 -8.98
C ASP A 38 13.79 -1.57 -9.49
N SER A 39 14.18 -2.84 -9.66
CA SER A 39 15.49 -3.21 -10.18
C SER A 39 15.60 -3.09 -11.70
N SER A 40 14.48 -2.98 -12.42
CA SER A 40 14.48 -2.86 -13.88
C SER A 40 14.80 -1.44 -14.35
N ASP A 41 15.90 -1.27 -15.08
CA ASP A 41 16.33 0.02 -15.64
C ASP A 41 15.30 0.65 -16.58
N ILE A 42 14.51 -0.17 -17.28
CA ILE A 42 13.42 0.31 -18.14
C ILE A 42 12.36 0.98 -17.28
N LYS A 43 11.94 0.32 -16.21
CA LYS A 43 10.90 0.85 -15.30
C LYS A 43 11.37 2.09 -14.56
N GLN A 44 12.65 2.17 -14.21
CA GLN A 44 13.25 3.35 -13.58
C GLN A 44 13.19 4.61 -14.46
N LYS A 45 12.92 4.47 -15.77
CA LYS A 45 12.69 5.59 -16.70
C LYS A 45 11.21 5.87 -16.96
N MET A 46 10.31 5.13 -16.30
CA MET A 46 8.87 5.24 -16.46
C MET A 46 8.23 5.90 -15.23
N SER A 47 7.01 6.38 -15.41
CA SER A 47 6.11 6.79 -14.34
C SER A 47 4.76 6.11 -14.50
N PHE A 48 4.04 5.97 -13.39
CA PHE A 48 2.64 5.57 -13.36
C PHE A 48 1.88 6.63 -12.57
N ASP A 49 0.88 7.27 -13.20
CA ASP A 49 0.06 8.29 -12.53
C ASP A 49 0.92 9.41 -11.93
N GLU A 50 1.88 9.90 -12.74
CA GLU A 50 2.90 10.90 -12.37
C GLU A 50 3.89 10.48 -11.27
N ILE A 51 3.74 9.28 -10.71
CA ILE A 51 4.68 8.73 -9.73
C ILE A 51 5.81 8.01 -10.46
N GLY A 52 7.02 8.53 -10.29
CA GLY A 52 8.23 7.94 -10.85
C GLY A 52 8.62 6.62 -10.20
N CYS A 53 9.57 5.94 -10.84
CA CYS A 53 10.23 4.76 -10.30
C CYS A 53 11.74 5.03 -10.19
N ILE A 54 12.33 4.69 -9.06
CA ILE A 54 13.76 4.85 -8.82
C ILE A 54 14.43 3.49 -8.60
N SER A 55 15.75 3.45 -8.73
CA SER A 55 16.53 2.28 -8.33
C SER A 55 16.58 2.18 -6.80
N PHE A 56 16.87 0.98 -6.29
CA PHE A 56 17.08 0.81 -4.84
C PHE A 56 18.29 1.61 -4.34
N GLY A 57 19.37 1.71 -5.13
CA GLY A 57 20.53 2.54 -4.77
C GLY A 57 20.16 4.01 -4.58
N LYS A 58 19.38 4.58 -5.52
CA LYS A 58 18.90 5.95 -5.41
C LYS A 58 17.94 6.17 -4.23
N TYR A 59 17.16 5.14 -3.86
CA TYR A 59 16.37 5.18 -2.63
C TYR A 59 17.26 5.27 -1.38
N ILE A 60 18.33 4.46 -1.32
CA ILE A 60 19.27 4.47 -0.18
C ILE A 60 19.97 5.82 -0.03
N GLU A 61 20.32 6.50 -1.12
CA GLU A 61 20.93 7.84 -1.08
C GLU A 61 20.04 8.91 -0.41
N GLN A 62 18.72 8.74 -0.46
CA GLN A 62 17.73 9.67 0.12
C GLN A 62 16.93 9.05 1.27
N TYR A 63 17.41 7.92 1.81
CA TYR A 63 16.72 7.10 2.80
C TYR A 63 16.43 7.88 4.09
N ASN A 64 15.24 7.67 4.64
CA ASN A 64 14.91 8.11 5.99
C ASN A 64 14.27 6.99 6.84
N LYS A 65 14.57 6.96 8.14
CA LYS A 65 13.98 6.02 9.11
C LYS A 65 12.47 6.18 9.25
N GLU A 66 11.93 7.37 8.99
CA GLU A 66 10.47 7.61 8.98
C GLU A 66 9.78 7.20 7.67
N ASP A 67 10.54 6.69 6.70
CA ASP A 67 9.98 6.14 5.47
C ASP A 67 9.22 4.84 5.75
N ILE A 68 8.26 4.54 4.87
CA ILE A 68 7.56 3.26 4.86
C ILE A 68 7.75 2.62 3.49
N VAL A 69 8.31 1.42 3.46
CA VAL A 69 8.52 0.65 2.23
C VAL A 69 7.54 -0.50 2.16
N ILE A 70 6.68 -0.46 1.14
CA ILE A 70 5.70 -1.50 0.87
C ILE A 70 6.26 -2.45 -0.18
N VAL A 71 6.58 -3.67 0.23
CA VAL A 71 7.15 -4.70 -0.64
C VAL A 71 6.02 -5.39 -1.42
N ALA A 72 5.92 -5.08 -2.72
CA ALA A 72 4.85 -5.50 -3.61
C ALA A 72 5.35 -6.45 -4.72
N ILE A 73 6.03 -7.50 -4.27
CA ILE A 73 6.57 -8.59 -5.10
C ILE A 73 6.17 -9.94 -4.50
N ASN A 74 5.98 -10.95 -5.35
CA ASN A 74 5.59 -12.30 -4.92
C ASN A 74 6.81 -13.14 -4.46
N ASP A 75 7.69 -12.54 -3.67
CA ASP A 75 8.83 -13.22 -3.07
C ASP A 75 9.00 -12.73 -1.62
N ASN A 76 8.66 -13.61 -0.68
CA ASN A 76 8.76 -13.28 0.75
C ASN A 76 10.21 -13.11 1.20
N SER A 77 11.17 -13.75 0.52
CA SER A 77 12.58 -13.63 0.89
C SER A 77 13.10 -12.22 0.70
N VAL A 78 12.58 -11.48 -0.28
CA VAL A 78 12.96 -10.08 -0.49
C VAL A 78 12.33 -9.19 0.57
N TYR A 79 11.10 -9.47 1.01
CA TYR A 79 10.49 -8.76 2.13
C TYR A 79 11.32 -8.91 3.42
N GLU A 80 11.71 -10.14 3.80
CA GLU A 80 12.52 -10.35 5.01
C GLU A 80 13.89 -9.68 4.88
N LYS A 81 14.57 -9.81 3.72
CA LYS A 81 15.86 -9.14 3.50
C LYS A 81 15.77 -7.62 3.63
N LEU A 82 14.74 -7.01 3.04
CA LEU A 82 14.56 -5.55 3.14
C LEU A 82 14.23 -5.14 4.57
N ARG A 83 13.44 -5.94 5.30
CA ARG A 83 13.13 -5.71 6.71
C ARG A 83 14.36 -5.79 7.61
N ASP A 84 15.30 -6.68 7.30
CA ASP A 84 16.54 -6.83 8.08
C ASP A 84 17.56 -5.72 7.78
N VAL A 85 17.58 -5.22 6.54
CA VAL A 85 18.55 -4.22 6.08
C VAL A 85 18.07 -2.79 6.35
N LEU A 86 16.78 -2.52 6.19
CA LEU A 86 16.23 -1.18 6.38
C LEU A 86 15.81 -1.00 7.83
N SER A 87 16.19 0.13 8.43
CA SER A 87 15.73 0.50 9.78
C SER A 87 14.38 1.21 9.78
N CYS A 88 13.75 1.37 8.62
CA CYS A 88 12.44 1.99 8.44
C CYS A 88 11.34 0.93 8.51
N GLU A 89 10.07 1.34 8.48
CA GLU A 89 8.98 0.38 8.46
C GLU A 89 8.89 -0.32 7.10
N VAL A 90 8.91 -1.65 7.11
CA VAL A 90 8.78 -2.47 5.90
C VAL A 90 7.50 -3.31 6.00
N ILE A 91 6.60 -3.15 5.03
CA ILE A 91 5.28 -3.78 5.02
C ILE A 91 5.15 -4.68 3.79
N TYR A 92 4.72 -5.92 3.99
CA TYR A 92 4.39 -6.80 2.86
C TYR A 92 3.01 -6.47 2.28
N PHE A 93 2.88 -6.34 0.96
CA PHE A 93 1.65 -5.87 0.30
C PHE A 93 0.39 -6.67 0.65
N ARG A 94 0.53 -7.98 0.89
CA ARG A 94 -0.60 -8.85 1.26
C ARG A 94 -1.24 -8.44 2.59
N ASN A 95 -0.48 -7.82 3.49
CA ASN A 95 -1.01 -7.32 4.76
C ASN A 95 -1.94 -6.12 4.53
N ILE A 96 -1.61 -5.27 3.55
CA ILE A 96 -2.45 -4.14 3.14
C ILE A 96 -3.73 -4.62 2.45
N GLU A 97 -3.62 -5.57 1.51
CA GLU A 97 -4.79 -6.16 0.84
C GLU A 97 -5.74 -6.83 1.84
N LYS A 98 -5.22 -7.54 2.84
CA LYS A 98 -6.03 -8.17 3.91
C LYS A 98 -6.74 -7.13 4.78
N GLN A 99 -6.07 -6.05 5.16
CA GLN A 99 -6.69 -5.00 5.96
C GLN A 99 -7.83 -4.31 5.20
N ILE A 100 -7.62 -3.97 3.93
CA ILE A 100 -8.62 -3.26 3.15
C ILE A 100 -9.77 -4.18 2.72
N SER A 101 -9.51 -5.43 2.36
CA SER A 101 -10.58 -6.40 2.08
C SER A 101 -11.49 -6.63 3.29
N ARG A 102 -10.94 -6.63 4.52
CA ARG A 102 -11.74 -6.67 5.76
C ARG A 102 -12.56 -5.40 5.94
N THR A 103 -11.97 -4.23 5.71
CA THR A 103 -12.69 -2.95 5.77
C THR A 103 -13.84 -2.89 4.76
N TYR A 104 -13.60 -3.29 3.51
CA TYR A 104 -14.61 -3.29 2.45
C TYR A 104 -15.74 -4.29 2.72
N LYS A 105 -15.43 -5.50 3.19
CA LYS A 105 -16.45 -6.47 3.65
C LYS A 105 -17.29 -5.91 4.79
N ARG A 106 -16.68 -5.19 5.74
CA ARG A 106 -17.39 -4.56 6.85
C ARG A 106 -18.33 -3.46 6.39
N ILE A 107 -17.90 -2.62 5.45
CA ILE A 107 -18.74 -1.55 4.87
C ILE A 107 -19.92 -2.16 4.12
N LYS A 108 -19.68 -3.14 3.24
CA LYS A 108 -20.79 -3.82 2.54
C LYS A 108 -21.79 -4.48 3.49
N GLY A 109 -21.30 -5.17 4.52
CA GLY A 109 -22.18 -5.74 5.54
C GLY A 109 -22.98 -4.67 6.29
N PHE A 110 -22.38 -3.51 6.56
CA PHE A 110 -23.08 -2.38 7.18
C PHE A 110 -24.13 -1.75 6.25
N ASP A 111 -23.83 -1.57 4.97
CA ASP A 111 -24.77 -1.06 3.98
C ASP A 111 -25.95 -2.03 3.77
N GLU A 112 -25.69 -3.34 3.79
CA GLU A 112 -26.74 -4.38 3.76
C GLU A 112 -27.61 -4.34 5.02
N LEU A 113 -27.01 -4.15 6.20
CA LEU A 113 -27.75 -3.98 7.46
C LEU A 113 -28.60 -2.71 7.47
N LEU A 114 -28.10 -1.59 6.92
CA LEU A 114 -28.87 -0.36 6.76
C LEU A 114 -30.08 -0.57 5.85
N LYS A 115 -29.88 -1.22 4.69
CA LYS A 115 -30.97 -1.57 3.77
C LYS A 115 -31.99 -2.49 4.42
N LEU A 116 -31.56 -3.45 5.23
CA LEU A 116 -32.47 -4.32 6.00
C LEU A 116 -33.24 -3.52 7.04
N ARG A 117 -32.59 -2.61 7.78
CA ARG A 117 -33.25 -1.74 8.77
C ARG A 117 -34.32 -0.86 8.14
N GLU A 118 -34.05 -0.28 6.97
CA GLU A 118 -35.00 0.52 6.20
C GLU A 118 -36.17 -0.32 5.69
N ARG A 119 -35.89 -1.56 5.25
CA ARG A 119 -36.90 -2.49 4.73
C ARG A 119 -37.79 -3.10 5.82
N PHE A 120 -37.28 -3.24 7.04
CA PHE A 120 -37.98 -3.83 8.18
C PHE A 120 -38.36 -2.81 9.26
N GLY A 121 -38.34 -1.51 8.96
CA GLY A 121 -38.97 -0.48 9.80
C GLY A 121 -38.39 -0.34 11.21
N GLY A 122 -37.08 -0.57 11.41
CA GLY A 122 -36.42 -0.21 12.67
C GLY A 122 -36.68 -1.11 13.88
N MET A 123 -37.06 -2.39 13.72
CA MET A 123 -37.09 -3.36 14.82
C MET A 123 -36.04 -4.46 14.65
N ILE A 124 -34.85 -4.26 15.25
CA ILE A 124 -34.01 -5.37 15.75
C ILE A 124 -33.41 -4.87 17.08
N PHE A 125 -33.68 -5.61 18.16
CA PHE A 125 -33.25 -5.37 19.55
C PHE A 125 -31.73 -5.48 19.72
#